data_AF-A0A0Q3HGQ0-F1
#
_entry.id   AF-A0A0Q3HGQ0-F1
#
_cell.length_a   1.000
_cell.length_b   1.000
_cell.length_c   1.000
_cell.angle_alpha   90.00
_cell.angle_beta   90.00
_cell.angle_gamma   90.00
#
_symmetry.space_group_name_H-M   'P 1'
#
loop_
_entity.id
_entity.type
_entity.pdbx_description
1 polymer ?
#
loop_
_entity_poly.entity_id
_entity_poly.type
_entity_poly.pdbx_seq_one_letter_code
_entity_poly.pdbx_strand_id
1 'polypeptide(L)'
;MSYTNCLKKHPTRLFFPYANSILRASLEKGSPQKSLMDYGTMLNSTTFCPDYRTYGILLRACLKYSDIYAAMQIHSRLTKVGLLRNQHIIAPLLRLYIDYDCMTEARELFWLMLEWSTDPFHGNLMLTGFLKGGQLDKAYQIFKRMPVKDVVSWNSMIAGAVRSSHLKDAMILFSRLVNSGLVPDGFSFSSVLSACARAGALFYGVWVHRLMAELGVEKNNILISALVDMYAKCGRIDVSVEIFNTVKRNHVPMWNTMIGSLAAHGLGQDVVVLFHRMEHAGVVPDGVTFVALLTACSHCGMVEEARQYFEAMTTKYYITPKVEHYGAMVDTLSRAGLLDEAYNLVRSMVVKPDAVIWRALLSACRRHHQTKLGEITIEQMVCQGSGDYTLLSNIYSSINRWVDSENVWKERKKKKVRKNKGLSWVELGGSTHEFKAGDRSHPDTDDIYRVLHGLSKKAKAEGYSPSTELVMKDVSHEEREENLTFHSEKLAVAYSVLKTGPGTEIMVSKNLQTCGDCHEWIKIISKVLCRVIIMRDRARFHRFESGCCSCKDYW
;
A
#
# COMPACT_ATOMS: atom_id res chain seq x y z
N MET A 1 32.14 31.86 -26.26
CA MET A 1 32.63 31.48 -27.60
C MET A 1 32.01 30.13 -27.92
N SER A 2 31.29 29.99 -29.04
CA SER A 2 30.80 28.66 -29.45
C SER A 2 31.99 27.71 -29.66
N TYR A 3 31.80 26.41 -29.43
CA TYR A 3 32.81 25.37 -29.70
C TYR A 3 33.37 25.50 -31.12
N THR A 4 32.51 25.79 -32.09
CA THR A 4 32.87 26.09 -33.48
C THR A 4 33.73 27.35 -33.64
N ASN A 5 33.50 28.41 -32.87
CA ASN A 5 34.36 29.60 -32.87
C ASN A 5 35.69 29.34 -32.14
N CYS A 6 35.72 28.46 -31.14
CA CYS A 6 36.96 28.03 -30.51
C CYS A 6 37.84 27.22 -31.48
N LEU A 7 37.23 26.29 -32.22
CA LEU A 7 37.88 25.52 -33.29
C LEU A 7 38.35 26.41 -34.45
N LYS A 8 37.54 27.39 -34.87
CA LYS A 8 37.89 28.32 -35.97
C LYS A 8 39.00 29.30 -35.61
N LYS A 9 39.08 29.77 -34.35
CA LYS A 9 40.09 30.76 -33.94
C LYS A 9 41.49 30.16 -33.78
N HIS A 10 41.60 28.85 -33.63
CA HIS A 10 42.87 28.16 -33.33
C HIS A 10 42.98 26.78 -34.01
N PRO A 11 43.21 26.73 -35.34
CA PRO A 11 43.22 25.48 -36.12
C PRO A 11 44.39 24.52 -35.84
N THR A 12 45.44 24.98 -35.14
CA THR A 12 46.71 24.23 -34.92
C THR A 12 47.14 24.18 -33.45
N ARG A 13 46.24 24.30 -32.47
CA ARG A 13 46.62 24.02 -31.08
C ARG A 13 46.61 22.51 -30.84
N LEU A 14 47.80 21.95 -30.61
CA LEU A 14 48.02 20.58 -30.14
C LEU A 14 46.96 20.24 -29.07
N PHE A 15 46.03 19.35 -29.44
CA PHE A 15 45.17 18.66 -28.49
C PHE A 15 46.04 18.21 -27.33
N PHE A 16 45.71 18.56 -26.09
CA PHE A 16 46.31 17.93 -24.92
C PHE A 16 45.79 16.48 -24.90
N PRO A 17 46.44 15.49 -25.57
CA PRO A 17 45.78 14.26 -26.02
C PRO A 17 45.38 13.38 -24.83
N TYR A 18 46.04 13.63 -23.70
CA TYR A 18 45.92 12.89 -22.47
C TYR A 18 45.01 13.55 -21.44
N ALA A 19 44.45 14.75 -21.68
CA ALA A 19 43.64 15.45 -20.66
C ALA A 19 42.42 14.63 -20.21
N ASN A 20 41.66 14.07 -21.16
CA ASN A 20 40.54 13.18 -20.85
C ASN A 20 40.99 11.88 -20.16
N SER A 21 42.20 11.38 -20.46
CA SER A 21 42.77 10.20 -19.82
C SER A 21 43.24 10.49 -18.40
N ILE A 22 43.83 11.67 -18.15
CA ILE A 22 44.23 12.15 -16.83
C ILE A 22 43.00 12.34 -15.95
N LEU A 23 41.96 13.05 -16.45
CA LEU A 23 40.71 13.25 -15.71
C LEU A 23 40.02 11.91 -15.38
N ARG A 24 40.00 10.97 -16.33
CA ARG A 24 39.47 9.62 -16.08
C ARG A 24 40.29 8.86 -15.05
N ALA A 25 41.62 8.91 -15.14
CA ALA A 25 42.51 8.28 -14.15
C ALA A 25 42.34 8.92 -12.76
N SER A 26 42.18 10.24 -12.67
CA SER A 26 41.90 10.94 -11.41
C SER A 26 40.53 10.58 -10.83
N LEU A 27 39.53 10.29 -11.66
CA LEU A 27 38.21 9.81 -11.23
C LEU A 27 38.21 8.33 -10.78
N GLU A 28 39.00 7.47 -11.44
CA GLU A 28 39.00 6.02 -11.20
C GLU A 28 40.04 5.57 -10.17
N LYS A 29 41.24 6.14 -10.18
CA LYS A 29 42.34 5.82 -9.25
C LYS A 29 42.53 6.88 -8.15
N GLY A 30 42.08 8.11 -8.38
CA GLY A 30 42.08 9.18 -7.38
C GLY A 30 40.72 9.35 -6.71
N SER A 31 40.48 10.52 -6.10
CA SER A 31 39.16 10.91 -5.60
C SER A 31 38.37 11.71 -6.65
N PRO A 32 37.03 11.62 -6.68
CA PRO A 32 36.20 12.45 -7.56
C PRO A 32 36.49 13.96 -7.47
N GLN A 33 36.87 14.48 -6.29
CA GLN A 33 37.28 15.88 -6.13
C GLN A 33 38.56 16.20 -6.89
N LYS A 34 39.52 15.26 -6.89
CA LYS A 34 40.78 15.43 -7.62
C LYS A 34 40.52 15.64 -9.11
N SER A 35 39.59 14.90 -9.71
CA SER A 35 39.21 15.11 -11.11
C SER A 35 38.62 16.51 -11.37
N LEU A 36 37.85 17.07 -10.43
CA LEU A 36 37.30 18.43 -10.56
C LEU A 36 38.38 19.50 -10.37
N MET A 37 39.33 19.29 -9.45
CA MET A 37 40.48 20.17 -9.23
C MET A 37 41.44 20.16 -10.42
N ASP A 38 41.78 18.99 -10.95
CA ASP A 38 42.61 18.81 -12.14
C ASP A 38 41.99 19.49 -13.36
N TYR A 39 40.66 19.44 -13.49
CA TYR A 39 39.96 20.21 -14.51
C TYR A 39 40.10 21.73 -14.31
N GLY A 40 39.98 22.20 -13.07
CA GLY A 40 40.19 23.60 -12.70
C GLY A 40 41.60 24.11 -13.06
N THR A 41 42.63 23.30 -12.82
CA THR A 41 44.02 23.66 -13.19
C THR A 41 44.23 23.62 -14.70
N MET A 42 43.67 22.63 -15.40
CA MET A 42 43.73 22.53 -16.86
C MET A 42 43.04 23.70 -17.57
N LEU A 43 41.96 24.25 -17.00
CA LEU A 43 41.26 25.43 -17.54
C LEU A 43 42.10 26.71 -17.54
N ASN A 44 43.09 26.82 -16.64
CA ASN A 44 44.01 27.96 -16.61
C ASN A 44 45.10 27.85 -17.69
N SER A 45 45.21 26.70 -18.36
CA SER A 45 46.10 26.51 -19.51
C SER A 45 45.47 27.05 -20.79
N THR A 46 46.26 27.78 -21.59
CA THR A 46 45.83 28.35 -22.88
C THR A 46 45.61 27.28 -23.97
N THR A 47 46.05 26.05 -23.76
CA THR A 47 45.99 24.96 -24.76
C THR A 47 44.84 23.96 -24.54
N PHE A 48 44.13 24.04 -23.42
CA PHE A 48 43.08 23.08 -23.09
C PHE A 48 41.70 23.54 -23.62
N CYS A 49 41.08 22.70 -24.46
CA CYS A 49 39.72 22.90 -24.95
C CYS A 49 38.85 21.72 -24.48
N PRO A 50 37.93 21.92 -23.51
CA PRO A 50 37.02 20.88 -23.06
C PRO A 50 36.09 20.40 -24.18
N ASP A 51 35.98 19.08 -24.35
CA ASP A 51 35.04 18.46 -25.28
C ASP A 51 33.89 17.76 -24.53
N TYR A 52 32.98 17.13 -25.28
CA TYR A 52 31.86 16.40 -24.66
C TYR A 52 32.31 15.25 -23.75
N ARG A 53 33.48 14.64 -24.01
CA ARG A 53 34.04 13.55 -23.21
C ARG A 53 34.59 14.10 -21.89
N THR A 54 35.24 15.26 -21.92
CA THR A 54 35.68 15.99 -20.73
C THR A 54 34.50 16.20 -19.80
N TYR A 55 33.44 16.85 -20.28
CA TYR A 55 32.26 17.13 -19.46
C TYR A 55 31.52 15.87 -19.01
N GLY A 56 31.47 14.81 -19.83
CA GLY A 56 30.91 13.51 -19.43
C GLY A 56 31.71 12.80 -18.32
N ILE A 57 33.02 13.04 -18.20
CA ILE A 57 33.83 12.56 -17.07
C ILE A 57 33.52 13.39 -15.82
N LEU A 58 33.45 14.72 -15.95
CA LEU A 58 33.18 15.61 -14.82
C LEU A 58 31.78 15.41 -14.23
N LEU A 59 30.75 15.22 -15.05
CA LEU A 59 29.40 14.90 -14.57
C LEU A 59 29.36 13.58 -13.81
N ARG A 60 30.14 12.57 -14.24
CA ARG A 60 30.33 11.33 -13.47
C ARG A 60 31.06 11.55 -12.16
N ALA A 61 32.04 12.45 -12.12
CA ALA A 61 32.71 12.85 -10.88
C ALA A 61 31.73 13.51 -9.90
N CYS A 62 30.89 14.44 -10.38
CA CYS A 62 29.85 15.07 -9.57
C CYS A 62 28.83 14.06 -9.05
N LEU A 63 28.41 13.08 -9.86
CA LEU A 63 27.52 11.99 -9.41
C LEU A 63 28.15 11.15 -8.28
N LYS A 64 29.45 10.82 -8.35
CA LYS A 64 30.13 10.06 -7.31
C LYS A 64 30.37 10.86 -6.02
N TYR A 65 30.52 12.18 -6.13
CA TYR A 65 30.94 13.03 -5.03
C TYR A 65 29.81 13.79 -4.32
N SER A 66 28.57 13.67 -4.81
CA SER A 66 27.45 14.41 -4.23
C SER A 66 27.63 15.95 -4.28
N ASP A 67 28.30 16.50 -5.31
CA ASP A 67 28.51 17.95 -5.50
C ASP A 67 27.64 18.54 -6.62
N ILE A 68 26.51 19.13 -6.22
CA ILE A 68 25.55 19.79 -7.10
C ILE A 68 26.05 21.15 -7.61
N TYR A 69 26.85 21.89 -6.84
CA TYR A 69 27.34 23.21 -7.23
C TYR A 69 28.32 23.10 -8.40
N ALA A 70 29.22 22.11 -8.34
CA ALA A 70 30.09 21.79 -9.47
C ALA A 70 29.29 21.41 -10.73
N ALA A 71 28.21 20.64 -10.57
CA ALA A 71 27.33 20.27 -11.69
C ALA A 71 26.64 21.50 -12.32
N MET A 72 26.16 22.45 -11.51
CA MET A 72 25.58 23.70 -12.01
C MET A 72 26.61 24.59 -12.73
N GLN A 73 27.84 24.65 -12.22
CA GLN A 73 28.94 25.35 -12.90
C GLN A 73 29.27 24.70 -14.25
N ILE A 74 29.29 23.37 -14.29
CA ILE A 74 29.49 22.59 -15.52
C ILE A 74 28.34 22.85 -16.51
N HIS A 75 27.08 22.83 -16.05
CA HIS A 75 25.93 23.18 -16.89
C HIS A 75 26.06 24.58 -17.50
N SER A 76 26.37 25.61 -16.70
CA SER A 76 26.58 26.97 -17.22
C SER A 76 27.67 27.03 -18.31
N ARG A 77 28.77 26.28 -18.12
CA ARG A 77 29.86 26.17 -19.10
C ARG A 77 29.42 25.45 -20.37
N LEU A 78 28.69 24.34 -20.24
CA LEU A 78 28.12 23.58 -21.37
C LEU A 78 27.23 24.46 -22.25
N THR A 79 26.40 25.30 -21.64
CA THR A 79 25.56 26.28 -22.35
C THR A 79 26.41 27.30 -23.10
N LYS A 80 27.45 27.86 -22.47
CA LYS A 80 28.35 28.85 -23.10
C LYS A 80 29.16 28.29 -24.28
N VAL A 81 29.55 27.02 -24.21
CA VAL A 81 30.34 26.34 -25.25
C VAL A 81 29.43 25.76 -26.36
N GLY A 82 28.13 25.60 -26.10
CA GLY A 82 27.16 25.08 -27.07
C GLY A 82 27.14 23.55 -27.16
N LEU A 83 27.62 22.85 -26.12
CA LEU A 83 27.67 21.38 -26.08
C LEU A 83 26.43 20.76 -25.39
N LEU A 84 25.48 21.58 -24.93
CA LEU A 84 24.30 21.11 -24.19
C LEU A 84 23.40 20.19 -25.03
N ARG A 85 23.40 20.32 -26.36
CA ARG A 85 22.64 19.44 -27.28
C ARG A 85 23.29 18.07 -27.48
N ASN A 86 24.39 17.76 -26.81
CA ASN A 86 25.04 16.46 -26.92
C ASN A 86 24.36 15.42 -26.01
N GLN A 87 23.84 14.34 -26.61
CA GLN A 87 23.13 13.25 -25.92
C GLN A 87 23.94 12.63 -24.76
N HIS A 88 25.27 12.53 -24.87
CA HIS A 88 26.12 11.92 -23.85
C HIS A 88 26.35 12.82 -22.64
N ILE A 89 26.00 14.10 -22.73
CA ILE A 89 26.15 15.08 -21.65
C ILE A 89 24.81 15.32 -20.95
N ILE A 90 23.75 15.50 -21.74
CA ILE A 90 22.49 15.98 -21.20
C ILE A 90 21.77 14.92 -20.36
N ALA A 91 21.85 13.63 -20.74
CA ALA A 91 21.21 12.56 -19.98
C ALA A 91 21.86 12.36 -18.58
N PRO A 92 23.20 12.33 -18.44
CA PRO A 92 23.85 12.36 -17.12
C PRO A 92 23.55 13.61 -16.31
N LEU A 93 23.49 14.79 -16.94
CA LEU A 93 23.16 16.03 -16.26
C LEU A 93 21.71 16.03 -15.74
N LEU A 94 20.76 15.56 -16.55
CA LEU A 94 19.36 15.39 -16.16
C LEU A 94 19.22 14.43 -14.97
N ARG A 95 19.92 13.30 -15.03
CA ARG A 95 19.97 12.32 -13.94
C ARG A 95 20.53 12.92 -12.66
N LEU A 96 21.61 13.70 -12.77
CA LEU A 96 22.22 14.38 -11.63
C LEU A 96 21.21 15.34 -10.98
N TYR A 97 20.51 16.17 -11.75
CA TYR A 97 19.51 17.06 -11.15
C TYR A 97 18.38 16.30 -10.44
N ILE A 98 17.94 15.16 -10.99
CA ILE A 98 16.88 14.34 -10.38
C ILE A 98 17.37 13.65 -9.10
N ASP A 99 18.58 13.10 -9.09
CA ASP A 99 19.14 12.41 -7.93
C ASP A 99 19.37 13.36 -6.73
N TYR A 100 19.45 14.67 -6.98
CA TYR A 100 19.60 15.73 -5.97
C TYR A 100 18.33 16.55 -5.74
N ASP A 101 17.19 16.09 -6.28
CA ASP A 101 15.87 16.74 -6.13
C ASP A 101 15.79 18.19 -6.70
N CYS A 102 16.71 18.56 -7.61
CA CYS A 102 16.67 19.83 -8.36
C CYS A 102 15.70 19.73 -9.55
N MET A 103 14.42 19.49 -9.24
CA MET A 103 13.40 19.16 -10.27
C MET A 103 13.04 20.33 -11.18
N THR A 104 13.29 21.57 -10.77
CA THR A 104 13.11 22.77 -11.59
C THR A 104 14.10 22.80 -12.76
N GLU A 105 15.38 22.66 -12.46
CA GLU A 105 16.49 22.64 -13.41
C GLU A 105 16.38 21.42 -14.33
N ALA A 106 16.06 20.25 -13.76
CA ALA A 106 15.80 19.04 -14.52
C ALA A 106 14.67 19.25 -15.55
N ARG A 107 13.60 19.93 -15.16
CA ARG A 107 12.45 20.17 -16.01
C ARG A 107 12.76 21.13 -17.15
N GLU A 108 13.46 22.24 -16.88
CA GLU A 108 13.87 23.18 -17.93
C GLU A 108 14.82 22.51 -18.93
N LEU A 109 15.75 21.68 -18.43
CA LEU A 109 16.63 20.88 -19.28
C LEU A 109 15.83 19.90 -20.15
N PHE A 110 14.84 19.22 -19.58
CA PHE A 110 13.96 18.31 -20.31
C PHE A 110 13.15 19.03 -21.40
N TRP A 111 12.62 20.24 -21.15
CA TRP A 111 11.92 21.00 -22.19
C TRP A 111 12.82 21.38 -23.35
N LEU A 112 14.06 21.78 -23.07
CA LEU A 112 15.06 22.04 -24.11
C LEU A 112 15.39 20.79 -24.94
N MET A 113 15.36 19.60 -24.32
CA MET A 113 15.61 18.34 -25.02
C MET A 113 14.51 17.98 -26.02
N LEU A 114 13.25 18.27 -25.69
CA LEU A 114 12.11 17.96 -26.57
C LEU A 114 12.14 18.72 -27.90
N GLU A 115 12.94 19.79 -28.02
CA GLU A 115 13.14 20.50 -29.28
C GLU A 115 13.86 19.66 -30.35
N TRP A 116 14.64 18.65 -29.95
CA TRP A 116 15.51 17.91 -30.87
C TRP A 116 15.63 16.41 -30.56
N SER A 117 15.04 15.91 -29.48
CA SER A 117 14.98 14.49 -29.14
C SER A 117 13.55 14.06 -28.76
N THR A 118 13.11 12.95 -29.32
CA THR A 118 11.82 12.31 -29.03
C THR A 118 11.97 11.03 -28.21
N ASP A 119 13.17 10.73 -27.72
CA ASP A 119 13.47 9.50 -26.98
C ASP A 119 12.70 9.46 -25.64
N PRO A 120 11.85 8.44 -25.39
CA PRO A 120 11.08 8.32 -24.16
C PRO A 120 11.95 8.16 -22.91
N PHE A 121 13.23 7.76 -23.03
CA PHE A 121 14.14 7.55 -21.90
C PHE A 121 14.21 8.76 -20.95
N HIS A 122 14.34 9.96 -21.50
CA HIS A 122 14.47 11.19 -20.70
C HIS A 122 13.16 11.55 -19.99
N GLY A 123 12.03 11.32 -20.67
CA GLY A 123 10.71 11.45 -20.08
C GLY A 123 10.54 10.49 -18.92
N ASN A 124 10.87 9.21 -19.11
CA ASN A 124 10.81 8.15 -18.09
C ASN A 124 11.66 8.50 -16.85
N LEU A 125 12.83 9.11 -17.05
CA LEU A 125 13.67 9.58 -15.96
C LEU A 125 13.00 10.72 -15.17
N MET A 126 12.42 11.71 -15.86
CA MET A 126 11.64 12.79 -15.24
C MET A 126 10.41 12.28 -14.48
N LEU A 127 9.68 11.31 -15.05
CA LEU A 127 8.56 10.66 -14.38
C LEU A 127 9.03 10.02 -13.08
N THR A 128 10.12 9.24 -13.13
CA THR A 128 10.69 8.59 -11.95
C THR A 128 11.06 9.60 -10.86
N GLY A 129 11.66 10.73 -11.23
CA GLY A 129 12.00 11.81 -10.28
C GLY A 129 10.77 12.37 -9.57
N PHE A 130 9.78 12.86 -10.33
CA PHE A 130 8.55 13.41 -9.74
C PHE A 130 7.76 12.37 -8.93
N LEU A 131 7.71 11.12 -9.40
CA LEU A 131 7.01 10.02 -8.74
C LEU A 131 7.73 9.52 -7.48
N LYS A 132 9.05 9.70 -7.35
CA LYS A 132 9.79 9.47 -6.09
C LYS A 132 9.44 10.54 -5.07
N GLY A 133 9.33 11.80 -5.50
CA GLY A 133 8.91 12.93 -4.66
C GLY A 133 7.40 13.01 -4.37
N GLY A 134 6.60 12.02 -4.79
CA GLY A 134 5.14 12.00 -4.58
C GLY A 134 4.36 13.03 -5.40
N GLN A 135 4.98 13.67 -6.39
CA GLN A 135 4.40 14.76 -7.19
C GLN A 135 3.70 14.22 -8.45
N LEU A 136 2.62 13.45 -8.27
CA LEU A 136 1.91 12.77 -9.36
C LEU A 136 1.40 13.74 -10.44
N ASP A 137 0.88 14.90 -10.05
CA ASP A 137 0.35 15.90 -10.99
C ASP A 137 1.43 16.44 -11.93
N LYS A 138 2.63 16.69 -11.40
CA LYS A 138 3.78 17.14 -12.21
C LYS A 138 4.27 16.03 -13.12
N ALA A 139 4.31 14.79 -12.64
CA ALA A 139 4.61 13.64 -13.48
C ALA A 139 3.61 13.52 -14.64
N TYR A 140 2.32 13.72 -14.39
CA TYR A 140 1.29 13.70 -15.44
C TYR A 140 1.48 14.82 -16.47
N GLN A 141 1.92 16.01 -16.06
CA GLN A 141 2.26 17.10 -17.00
C GLN A 141 3.42 16.74 -17.92
N ILE A 142 4.49 16.14 -17.38
CA ILE A 142 5.60 15.60 -18.17
C ILE A 142 5.09 14.56 -19.14
N PHE A 143 4.37 13.55 -18.63
CA PHE A 143 3.84 12.45 -19.40
C PHE A 143 3.00 12.94 -20.59
N LYS A 144 2.08 13.89 -20.37
CA LYS A 144 1.23 14.44 -21.43
C LYS A 144 2.05 15.08 -22.56
N ARG A 145 3.15 15.76 -22.22
CA ARG A 145 4.02 16.46 -23.17
C ARG A 145 5.07 15.57 -23.85
N MET A 146 5.28 14.34 -23.38
CA MET A 146 6.19 13.40 -24.06
C MET A 146 5.69 13.08 -25.48
N PRO A 147 6.52 13.26 -26.52
CA PRO A 147 6.13 13.04 -27.91
C PRO A 147 5.90 11.54 -28.19
N VAL A 148 6.76 10.68 -27.66
CA VAL A 148 6.66 9.23 -27.71
C VAL A 148 6.56 8.71 -26.28
N LYS A 149 5.71 7.71 -26.07
CA LYS A 149 5.52 7.02 -24.79
C LYS A 149 5.73 5.54 -25.05
N ASP A 150 6.57 4.90 -24.25
CA ASP A 150 6.74 3.45 -24.28
C ASP A 150 6.01 2.79 -23.12
N VAL A 151 6.04 1.46 -23.05
CA VAL A 151 5.42 0.69 -21.97
C VAL A 151 5.96 1.12 -20.60
N VAL A 152 7.23 1.52 -20.51
CA VAL A 152 7.86 2.01 -19.28
C VAL A 152 7.26 3.36 -18.84
N SER A 153 6.97 4.27 -19.77
CA SER A 153 6.28 5.54 -19.48
C SER A 153 4.90 5.28 -18.86
N TRP A 154 4.12 4.38 -19.48
CA TRP A 154 2.79 4.02 -19.00
C TRP A 154 2.84 3.33 -17.64
N ASN A 155 3.74 2.36 -17.48
CA ASN A 155 3.94 1.61 -16.23
C ASN A 155 4.32 2.53 -15.08
N SER A 156 5.16 3.53 -15.33
CA SER A 156 5.54 4.53 -14.33
C SER A 156 4.30 5.30 -13.83
N MET A 157 3.45 5.77 -14.75
CA MET A 157 2.25 6.52 -14.41
C MET A 157 1.19 5.66 -13.71
N ILE A 158 0.99 4.42 -14.17
CA ILE A 158 0.08 3.46 -13.52
C ILE A 158 0.57 3.18 -12.10
N ALA A 159 1.83 2.80 -11.91
CA ALA A 159 2.40 2.56 -10.59
C ALA A 159 2.34 3.81 -9.68
N GLY A 160 2.52 5.00 -10.25
CA GLY A 160 2.30 6.28 -9.58
C GLY A 160 0.87 6.42 -9.03
N ALA A 161 -0.13 6.25 -9.89
CA ALA A 161 -1.55 6.32 -9.52
C ALA A 161 -1.93 5.26 -8.48
N VAL A 162 -1.43 4.03 -8.63
CA VAL A 162 -1.66 2.94 -7.66
C VAL A 162 -1.09 3.25 -6.28
N ARG A 163 0.13 3.82 -6.21
CA ARG A 163 0.74 4.23 -4.94
C ARG A 163 -0.03 5.36 -4.25
N SER A 164 -0.58 6.29 -5.03
CA SER A 164 -1.49 7.33 -4.54
C SER A 164 -2.90 6.83 -4.20
N SER A 165 -3.16 5.51 -4.31
CA SER A 165 -4.46 4.88 -4.05
C SER A 165 -5.60 5.42 -4.92
N HIS A 166 -5.29 5.91 -6.13
CA HIS A 166 -6.26 6.37 -7.12
C HIS A 166 -6.55 5.25 -8.13
N LEU A 167 -7.43 4.30 -7.75
CA LEU A 167 -7.78 3.17 -8.63
C LEU A 167 -8.35 3.65 -9.98
N LYS A 168 -9.30 4.60 -9.97
CA LYS A 168 -9.95 5.09 -11.19
C LYS A 168 -8.93 5.65 -12.18
N ASP A 169 -7.99 6.47 -11.70
CA ASP A 169 -6.92 7.05 -12.52
C ASP A 169 -5.99 5.96 -13.07
N ALA A 170 -5.63 4.97 -12.24
CA ALA A 170 -4.82 3.83 -12.67
C ALA A 170 -5.51 3.02 -13.79
N MET A 171 -6.82 2.77 -13.66
CA MET A 171 -7.61 2.05 -14.66
C MET A 171 -7.77 2.87 -15.96
N ILE A 172 -7.96 4.19 -15.86
CA ILE A 172 -8.00 5.09 -17.03
C ILE A 172 -6.65 5.08 -17.76
N LEU A 173 -5.53 5.16 -17.04
CA LEU A 173 -4.19 5.09 -17.62
C LEU A 173 -3.93 3.74 -18.30
N PHE A 174 -4.33 2.65 -17.67
CA PHE A 174 -4.19 1.31 -18.24
C PHE A 174 -5.08 1.10 -19.47
N SER A 175 -6.33 1.56 -19.45
CA SER A 175 -7.20 1.54 -20.64
C SER A 175 -6.58 2.34 -21.79
N ARG A 176 -5.96 3.49 -21.51
CA ARG A 176 -5.25 4.28 -22.52
C ARG A 176 -3.99 3.58 -23.05
N LEU A 177 -3.25 2.86 -22.20
CA LEU A 177 -2.14 2.02 -22.64
C LEU A 177 -2.63 0.96 -23.64
N VAL A 178 -3.71 0.24 -23.32
CA VAL A 178 -4.31 -0.77 -24.21
C VAL A 178 -4.75 -0.16 -25.54
N ASN A 179 -5.40 1.01 -25.51
CA ASN A 179 -5.85 1.74 -26.70
C ASN A 179 -4.72 2.42 -27.49
N SER A 180 -3.49 2.48 -26.95
CA SER A 180 -2.34 3.10 -27.64
C SER A 180 -1.70 2.18 -28.70
N GLY A 181 -2.15 0.93 -28.81
CA GLY A 181 -1.55 -0.09 -29.67
C GLY A 181 -0.29 -0.74 -29.09
N LEU A 182 0.16 -0.32 -27.91
CA LEU A 182 1.22 -0.99 -27.17
C LEU A 182 0.68 -2.21 -26.43
N VAL A 183 1.47 -3.29 -26.39
CA VAL A 183 1.14 -4.49 -25.63
C VAL A 183 1.52 -4.27 -24.16
N PRO A 184 0.55 -4.30 -23.21
CA PRO A 184 0.87 -4.24 -21.79
C PRO A 184 1.72 -5.46 -21.39
N ASP A 185 2.74 -5.23 -20.57
CA ASP A 185 3.62 -6.28 -20.06
C ASP A 185 3.13 -6.84 -18.71
N GLY A 186 3.82 -7.87 -18.21
CA GLY A 186 3.47 -8.47 -16.92
C GLY A 186 3.48 -7.48 -15.75
N PHE A 187 4.33 -6.44 -15.80
CA PHE A 187 4.35 -5.38 -14.79
C PHE A 187 3.10 -4.50 -14.86
N SER A 188 2.63 -4.17 -16.07
CA SER A 188 1.39 -3.44 -16.30
C SER A 188 0.23 -4.14 -15.60
N PHE A 189 0.07 -5.44 -15.88
CA PHE A 189 -0.98 -6.29 -15.32
C PHE A 189 -0.87 -6.47 -13.81
N SER A 190 0.31 -6.79 -13.28
CA SER A 190 0.49 -6.96 -11.84
C SER A 190 0.15 -5.68 -11.07
N SER A 191 0.49 -4.52 -11.64
CA SER A 191 0.23 -3.22 -11.02
C SER A 191 -1.27 -2.92 -10.91
N VAL A 192 -2.04 -3.13 -11.99
CA VAL A 192 -3.49 -2.90 -11.96
C VAL A 192 -4.24 -3.97 -11.17
N LEU A 193 -3.81 -5.23 -11.20
CA LEU A 193 -4.39 -6.29 -10.37
C LEU A 193 -4.21 -5.99 -8.89
N SER A 194 -3.00 -5.56 -8.49
CA SER A 194 -2.72 -5.13 -7.11
C SER A 194 -3.58 -3.93 -6.69
N ALA A 195 -3.82 -2.98 -7.60
CA ALA A 195 -4.72 -1.86 -7.36
C ALA A 195 -6.16 -2.30 -7.13
N CYS A 196 -6.68 -3.21 -7.98
CA CYS A 196 -8.01 -3.79 -7.85
C CYS A 196 -8.14 -4.54 -6.52
N ALA A 197 -7.15 -5.37 -6.17
CA ALA A 197 -7.09 -6.11 -4.91
C ALA A 197 -7.17 -5.18 -3.68
N ARG A 198 -6.39 -4.09 -3.68
CA ARG A 198 -6.39 -3.10 -2.59
C ARG A 198 -7.71 -2.39 -2.44
N ALA A 199 -8.34 -2.01 -3.55
CA ALA A 199 -9.63 -1.32 -3.57
C ALA A 199 -10.84 -2.25 -3.37
N GLY A 200 -10.66 -3.56 -3.54
CA GLY A 200 -11.75 -4.53 -3.57
C GLY A 200 -12.63 -4.39 -4.81
N ALA A 201 -12.04 -3.96 -5.92
CA ALA A 201 -12.76 -3.64 -7.15
C ALA A 201 -12.83 -4.86 -8.09
N LEU A 202 -13.82 -5.72 -7.85
CA LEU A 202 -13.97 -6.99 -8.54
C LEU A 202 -14.25 -6.79 -10.04
N PHE A 203 -15.06 -5.79 -10.39
CA PHE A 203 -15.43 -5.53 -11.78
C PHE A 203 -14.20 -5.25 -12.64
N TYR A 204 -13.35 -4.31 -12.20
CA TYR A 204 -12.10 -4.00 -12.89
C TYR A 204 -11.14 -5.20 -12.90
N GLY A 205 -11.05 -5.93 -11.78
CA GLY A 205 -10.21 -7.13 -11.68
C GLY A 205 -10.59 -8.22 -12.69
N VAL A 206 -11.88 -8.49 -12.85
CA VAL A 206 -12.40 -9.44 -13.85
C VAL A 206 -12.15 -8.95 -15.27
N TRP A 207 -12.36 -7.67 -15.54
CA TRP A 207 -12.05 -7.08 -16.84
C TRP A 207 -10.57 -7.23 -17.20
N VAL A 208 -9.66 -6.94 -16.26
CA VAL A 208 -8.21 -7.12 -16.45
C VAL A 208 -7.88 -8.60 -16.71
N HIS A 209 -8.43 -9.53 -15.93
CA HIS A 209 -8.17 -10.96 -16.12
C HIS A 209 -8.65 -11.46 -17.50
N ARG A 210 -9.82 -11.00 -17.96
CA ARG A 210 -10.32 -11.31 -19.31
C ARG A 210 -9.38 -10.76 -20.38
N LEU A 211 -8.97 -9.51 -20.26
CA LEU A 211 -8.05 -8.88 -21.21
C LEU A 211 -6.70 -9.63 -21.29
N MET A 212 -6.17 -10.12 -20.16
CA MET A 212 -4.96 -10.95 -20.16
C MET A 212 -5.11 -12.20 -21.04
N ALA A 213 -6.28 -12.84 -20.99
CA ALA A 213 -6.57 -14.02 -21.80
C ALA A 213 -6.73 -13.65 -23.29
N GLU A 214 -7.41 -12.55 -23.59
CA GLU A 214 -7.61 -12.04 -24.96
C GLU A 214 -6.28 -11.66 -25.64
N LEU A 215 -5.35 -11.07 -24.89
CA LEU A 215 -4.01 -10.70 -25.38
C LEU A 215 -3.01 -11.87 -25.37
N GLY A 216 -3.42 -13.07 -24.94
CA GLY A 216 -2.55 -14.25 -24.89
C GLY A 216 -1.33 -14.08 -23.97
N VAL A 217 -1.46 -13.29 -22.89
CA VAL A 217 -0.34 -12.99 -21.98
C VAL A 217 0.09 -14.27 -21.26
N GLU A 218 1.38 -14.60 -21.37
CA GLU A 218 1.94 -15.76 -20.69
C GLU A 218 1.81 -15.59 -19.16
N LYS A 219 1.08 -16.52 -18.54
CA LYS A 219 0.81 -16.51 -17.10
C LYS A 219 2.03 -17.03 -16.35
N ASN A 220 2.99 -16.14 -16.07
CA ASN A 220 4.08 -16.47 -15.16
C ASN A 220 3.60 -16.50 -13.69
N ASN A 221 4.46 -17.01 -12.79
CA ASN A 221 4.11 -17.17 -11.37
C ASN A 221 3.72 -15.86 -10.67
N ILE A 222 4.30 -14.73 -11.10
CA ILE A 222 4.03 -13.41 -10.52
C ILE A 222 2.61 -12.97 -10.88
N LEU A 223 2.21 -13.11 -12.14
CA LEU A 223 0.88 -12.77 -12.62
C LEU A 223 -0.19 -13.66 -12.01
N ILE A 224 0.07 -14.96 -11.89
CA ILE A 224 -0.85 -15.89 -11.24
C ILE A 224 -1.03 -15.51 -9.76
N SER A 225 0.06 -15.24 -9.04
CA SER A 225 -0.02 -14.79 -7.64
C SER A 225 -0.82 -13.49 -7.50
N ALA A 226 -0.63 -12.53 -8.42
CA ALA A 226 -1.40 -11.30 -8.45
C ALA A 226 -2.90 -11.52 -8.75
N LEU A 227 -3.25 -12.49 -9.61
CA LEU A 227 -4.64 -12.88 -9.88
C LEU A 227 -5.31 -13.52 -8.65
N VAL A 228 -4.61 -14.46 -8.02
CA VAL A 228 -5.05 -15.12 -6.76
C VAL A 228 -5.29 -14.06 -5.68
N ASP A 229 -4.32 -13.17 -5.44
CA ASP A 229 -4.45 -12.07 -4.47
C ASP A 229 -5.60 -11.13 -4.80
N MET A 230 -5.80 -10.80 -6.08
CA MET A 230 -6.88 -9.94 -6.54
C MET A 230 -8.25 -10.55 -6.27
N TYR A 231 -8.50 -11.79 -6.72
CA TYR A 231 -9.78 -12.43 -6.48
C TYR A 231 -10.07 -12.62 -4.98
N ALA A 232 -9.08 -13.08 -4.21
CA ALA A 232 -9.21 -13.24 -2.78
C ALA A 232 -9.57 -11.92 -2.07
N LYS A 233 -8.86 -10.82 -2.37
CA LYS A 233 -9.14 -9.49 -1.79
C LYS A 233 -10.37 -8.80 -2.38
N CYS A 234 -10.93 -9.32 -3.45
CA CYS A 234 -12.23 -8.90 -3.98
C CYS A 234 -13.39 -9.78 -3.47
N GLY A 235 -13.16 -10.61 -2.44
CA GLY A 235 -14.19 -11.42 -1.81
C GLY A 235 -14.48 -12.76 -2.50
N ARG A 236 -13.75 -13.10 -3.57
CA ARG A 236 -13.93 -14.31 -4.38
C ARG A 236 -12.83 -15.33 -4.09
N ILE A 237 -12.84 -15.85 -2.85
CA ILE A 237 -11.88 -16.86 -2.41
C ILE A 237 -12.03 -18.18 -3.17
N ASP A 238 -13.25 -18.50 -3.60
CA ASP A 238 -13.59 -19.63 -4.46
C ASP A 238 -12.79 -19.62 -5.78
N VAL A 239 -12.83 -18.50 -6.49
CA VAL A 239 -12.10 -18.31 -7.76
C VAL A 239 -10.58 -18.31 -7.52
N SER A 240 -10.14 -17.74 -6.39
CA SER A 240 -8.74 -17.76 -5.98
C SER A 240 -8.23 -19.21 -5.79
N VAL A 241 -9.01 -20.05 -5.10
CA VAL A 241 -8.69 -21.48 -4.90
C VAL A 241 -8.68 -22.23 -6.22
N GLU A 242 -9.64 -21.97 -7.11
CA GLU A 242 -9.70 -22.58 -8.44
C GLU A 242 -8.43 -22.26 -9.24
N ILE A 243 -8.08 -20.97 -9.38
CA ILE A 243 -6.89 -20.53 -10.10
C ILE A 243 -5.63 -21.15 -9.49
N PHE A 244 -5.49 -21.10 -8.15
CA PHE A 244 -4.38 -21.73 -7.44
C PHE A 244 -4.29 -23.23 -7.72
N ASN A 245 -5.43 -23.89 -7.97
CA ASN A 245 -5.45 -25.32 -8.25
C ASN A 245 -5.08 -25.71 -9.68
N THR A 246 -5.26 -24.80 -10.64
CA THR A 246 -4.95 -25.03 -12.07
C THR A 246 -3.46 -24.91 -12.43
N VAL A 247 -2.63 -24.37 -11.54
CA VAL A 247 -1.26 -23.97 -11.85
C VAL A 247 -0.21 -24.84 -11.16
N LYS A 248 1.00 -24.88 -11.73
CA LYS A 248 2.14 -25.60 -11.15
C LYS A 248 2.67 -24.85 -9.91
N ARG A 249 2.63 -25.49 -8.74
CA ARG A 249 2.84 -24.85 -7.43
C ARG A 249 4.29 -24.95 -6.92
N ASN A 250 5.24 -24.49 -7.73
CA ASN A 250 6.67 -24.69 -7.46
C ASN A 250 7.32 -23.58 -6.61
N HIS A 251 6.59 -22.52 -6.24
CA HIS A 251 7.18 -21.32 -5.65
C HIS A 251 6.47 -20.89 -4.37
N VAL A 252 7.25 -20.66 -3.32
CA VAL A 252 6.82 -20.25 -1.97
C VAL A 252 5.85 -19.05 -1.97
N PRO A 253 6.07 -17.95 -2.75
CA PRO A 253 5.17 -16.81 -2.72
C PRO A 253 3.71 -17.14 -3.11
N MET A 254 3.49 -18.10 -4.01
CA MET A 254 2.15 -18.49 -4.42
C MET A 254 1.39 -19.20 -3.28
N TRP A 255 2.08 -20.07 -2.53
CA TRP A 255 1.55 -20.69 -1.32
C TRP A 255 1.26 -19.66 -0.24
N ASN A 256 2.19 -18.73 -0.01
CA ASN A 256 2.01 -17.65 0.96
C ASN A 256 0.80 -16.77 0.65
N THR A 257 0.60 -16.40 -0.61
CA THR A 257 -0.60 -15.64 -1.05
C THR A 257 -1.87 -16.41 -0.74
N MET A 258 -1.93 -17.71 -1.07
CA MET A 258 -3.14 -18.51 -0.85
C MET A 258 -3.40 -18.77 0.64
N ILE A 259 -2.37 -19.09 1.43
CA ILE A 259 -2.47 -19.26 2.89
C ILE A 259 -2.95 -17.97 3.55
N GLY A 260 -2.32 -16.83 3.22
CA GLY A 260 -2.74 -15.52 3.74
C GLY A 260 -4.15 -15.13 3.31
N SER A 261 -4.56 -15.52 2.10
CA SER A 261 -5.92 -15.30 1.59
C SER A 261 -6.97 -16.10 2.37
N LEU A 262 -6.74 -17.40 2.59
CA LEU A 262 -7.63 -18.23 3.41
C LEU A 262 -7.71 -17.71 4.86
N ALA A 263 -6.57 -17.30 5.43
CA ALA A 263 -6.49 -16.68 6.75
C ALA A 263 -7.34 -15.41 6.87
N ALA A 264 -7.28 -14.53 5.86
CA ALA A 264 -8.08 -13.31 5.80
C ALA A 264 -9.59 -13.60 5.69
N HIS A 265 -9.97 -14.76 5.14
CA HIS A 265 -11.37 -15.21 5.00
C HIS A 265 -11.89 -16.02 6.19
N GLY A 266 -11.07 -16.22 7.24
CA GLY A 266 -11.47 -17.01 8.42
C GLY A 266 -11.47 -18.52 8.18
N LEU A 267 -10.81 -18.99 7.13
CA LEU A 267 -10.76 -20.40 6.73
C LEU A 267 -9.53 -21.09 7.35
N GLY A 268 -9.42 -21.04 8.69
CA GLY A 268 -8.24 -21.54 9.42
C GLY A 268 -7.96 -23.02 9.22
N GLN A 269 -8.99 -23.87 9.17
CA GLN A 269 -8.79 -25.30 8.92
C GLN A 269 -8.23 -25.58 7.52
N ASP A 270 -8.72 -24.85 6.52
CA ASP A 270 -8.21 -24.97 5.14
C ASP A 270 -6.75 -24.50 5.04
N VAL A 271 -6.34 -23.52 5.87
CA VAL A 271 -4.94 -23.11 6.00
C VAL A 271 -4.06 -24.27 6.48
N VAL A 272 -4.49 -24.99 7.52
CA VAL A 272 -3.74 -26.16 8.04
C VAL A 272 -3.58 -27.23 6.96
N VAL A 273 -4.67 -27.56 6.26
CA VAL A 273 -4.66 -28.53 5.15
C VAL A 273 -3.73 -28.06 4.02
N LEU A 274 -3.78 -26.78 3.67
CA LEU A 274 -2.95 -26.21 2.61
C LEU A 274 -1.46 -26.20 2.98
N PHE A 275 -1.14 -25.93 4.25
CA PHE A 275 0.24 -25.97 4.74
C PHE A 275 0.81 -27.39 4.67
N HIS A 276 0.05 -28.40 5.09
CA HIS A 276 0.50 -29.79 4.92
C HIS A 276 0.68 -30.15 3.44
N ARG A 277 -0.18 -29.67 2.54
CA ARG A 277 0.02 -29.86 1.10
C ARG A 277 1.30 -29.19 0.59
N MET A 278 1.68 -28.05 1.15
CA MET A 278 2.96 -27.37 0.84
C MET A 278 4.15 -28.23 1.26
N GLU A 279 4.11 -28.79 2.48
CA GLU A 279 5.14 -29.70 2.99
C GLU A 279 5.27 -30.96 2.11
N HIS A 280 4.15 -31.61 1.76
CA HIS A 280 4.15 -32.81 0.92
C HIS A 280 4.63 -32.54 -0.52
N ALA A 281 4.46 -31.31 -1.01
CA ALA A 281 4.99 -30.89 -2.30
C ALA A 281 6.50 -30.61 -2.27
N GLY A 282 7.16 -30.75 -1.11
CA GLY A 282 8.59 -30.47 -0.94
C GLY A 282 8.93 -28.97 -0.99
N VAL A 283 7.95 -28.09 -0.82
CA VAL A 283 8.15 -26.64 -0.87
C VAL A 283 8.49 -26.16 0.54
N VAL A 284 9.70 -25.63 0.72
CA VAL A 284 10.21 -25.19 2.03
C VAL A 284 9.49 -23.90 2.47
N PRO A 285 8.80 -23.91 3.63
CA PRO A 285 8.19 -22.72 4.22
C PRO A 285 9.23 -21.64 4.56
N ASP A 286 8.84 -20.37 4.43
CA ASP A 286 9.64 -19.23 4.84
C ASP A 286 8.97 -18.43 5.99
N GLY A 287 9.63 -17.37 6.47
CA GLY A 287 9.05 -16.53 7.53
C GLY A 287 7.70 -15.91 7.13
N VAL A 288 7.49 -15.60 5.84
CA VAL A 288 6.20 -15.07 5.37
C VAL A 288 5.12 -16.15 5.46
N THR A 289 5.45 -17.42 5.21
CA THR A 289 4.54 -18.55 5.47
C THR A 289 4.09 -18.58 6.92
N PHE A 290 5.03 -18.50 7.87
CA PHE A 290 4.71 -18.56 9.30
C PHE A 290 3.93 -17.35 9.82
N VAL A 291 4.18 -16.14 9.31
CA VAL A 291 3.31 -14.98 9.60
C VAL A 291 1.88 -15.25 9.16
N ALA A 292 1.68 -15.83 7.97
CA ALA A 292 0.36 -16.12 7.44
C ALA A 292 -0.35 -17.23 8.26
N LEU A 293 0.36 -18.29 8.67
CA LEU A 293 -0.16 -19.33 9.55
C LEU A 293 -0.60 -18.78 10.90
N LEU A 294 0.26 -18.01 11.57
CA LEU A 294 -0.04 -17.42 12.88
C LEU A 294 -1.20 -16.42 12.80
N THR A 295 -1.29 -15.68 11.70
CA THR A 295 -2.43 -14.79 11.42
C THR A 295 -3.72 -15.60 11.28
N ALA A 296 -3.69 -16.72 10.55
CA ALA A 296 -4.85 -17.62 10.45
C ALA A 296 -5.30 -18.13 11.82
N CYS A 297 -4.34 -18.53 12.66
CA CYS A 297 -4.61 -18.98 14.02
C CYS A 297 -5.23 -17.88 14.89
N SER A 298 -4.68 -16.66 14.84
CA SER A 298 -5.26 -15.47 15.51
C SER A 298 -6.70 -15.24 15.06
N HIS A 299 -6.98 -15.39 13.77
CA HIS A 299 -8.28 -15.09 13.18
C HIS A 299 -9.34 -16.14 13.53
N CYS A 300 -8.93 -17.37 13.81
CA CYS A 300 -9.82 -18.51 14.01
C CYS A 300 -9.78 -19.06 15.45
N GLY A 301 -9.02 -18.44 16.35
CA GLY A 301 -8.88 -18.88 17.75
C GLY A 301 -8.12 -20.20 17.95
N MET A 302 -7.23 -20.55 17.00
CA MET A 302 -6.46 -21.79 17.01
C MET A 302 -5.15 -21.61 17.81
N VAL A 303 -5.28 -21.45 19.14
CA VAL A 303 -4.15 -21.07 20.01
C VAL A 303 -3.09 -22.17 20.08
N GLU A 304 -3.50 -23.45 20.16
CA GLU A 304 -2.55 -24.56 20.26
C GLU A 304 -1.75 -24.74 18.97
N GLU A 305 -2.43 -24.64 17.82
CA GLU A 305 -1.79 -24.66 16.50
C GLU A 305 -0.83 -23.48 16.36
N ALA A 306 -1.18 -22.29 16.86
CA ALA A 306 -0.26 -21.15 16.87
C ALA A 306 1.01 -21.44 17.65
N ARG A 307 0.91 -22.04 18.85
CA ARG A 307 2.07 -22.44 19.66
C ARG A 307 2.94 -23.43 18.90
N GLN A 308 2.33 -24.46 18.33
CA GLN A 308 3.02 -25.48 17.54
C GLN A 308 3.76 -24.87 16.34
N TYR A 309 3.12 -23.98 15.58
CA TYR A 309 3.76 -23.32 14.44
C TYR A 309 4.87 -22.37 14.88
N PHE A 310 4.67 -21.61 15.96
CA PHE A 310 5.68 -20.68 16.46
C PHE A 310 6.95 -21.41 16.94
N GLU A 311 6.78 -22.55 17.60
CA GLU A 311 7.88 -23.42 18.01
C GLU A 311 8.54 -24.09 16.79
N ALA A 312 7.75 -24.74 15.93
CA ALA A 312 8.24 -25.46 14.75
C ALA A 312 9.03 -24.55 13.80
N MET A 313 8.65 -23.28 13.68
CA MET A 313 9.38 -22.29 12.90
C MET A 313 10.87 -22.24 13.30
N THR A 314 11.16 -22.29 14.61
CA THR A 314 12.52 -22.23 15.13
C THR A 314 13.17 -23.62 15.15
N THR A 315 12.45 -24.64 15.60
CA THR A 315 13.01 -25.97 15.89
C THR A 315 13.12 -26.87 14.66
N LYS A 316 12.14 -26.83 13.74
CA LYS A 316 12.08 -27.64 12.52
C LYS A 316 12.59 -26.89 11.29
N TYR A 317 12.28 -25.60 11.19
CA TYR A 317 12.57 -24.81 9.98
C TYR A 317 13.75 -23.85 10.13
N TYR A 318 14.31 -23.71 11.33
CA TYR A 318 15.47 -22.84 11.61
C TYR A 318 15.25 -21.38 11.20
N ILE A 319 14.01 -20.90 11.24
CA ILE A 319 13.64 -19.53 10.93
C ILE A 319 13.66 -18.72 12.23
N THR A 320 14.47 -17.68 12.27
CA THR A 320 14.51 -16.77 13.42
C THR A 320 13.24 -15.91 13.49
N PRO A 321 12.51 -15.89 14.63
CA PRO A 321 11.38 -15.02 14.82
C PRO A 321 11.72 -13.53 14.59
N LYS A 322 10.84 -12.86 13.86
CA LYS A 322 10.88 -11.41 13.60
C LYS A 322 9.67 -10.71 14.22
N VAL A 323 9.66 -9.39 14.21
CA VAL A 323 8.60 -8.55 14.81
C VAL A 323 7.21 -8.98 14.31
N GLU A 324 7.07 -9.35 13.05
CA GLU A 324 5.81 -9.78 12.44
C GLU A 324 5.30 -11.11 13.03
N HIS A 325 6.20 -12.05 13.31
CA HIS A 325 5.86 -13.35 13.91
C HIS A 325 5.41 -13.18 15.36
N TYR A 326 6.16 -12.38 16.14
CA TYR A 326 5.75 -12.03 17.51
C TYR A 326 4.43 -11.26 17.51
N GLY A 327 4.24 -10.33 16.58
CA GLY A 327 2.98 -9.60 16.40
C GLY A 327 1.78 -10.50 16.18
N ALA A 328 1.90 -11.48 15.29
CA ALA A 328 0.83 -12.45 15.06
C ALA A 328 0.57 -13.33 16.29
N MET A 329 1.62 -13.81 16.96
CA MET A 329 1.47 -14.65 18.16
C MET A 329 0.87 -13.89 19.35
N VAL A 330 1.32 -12.66 19.59
CA VAL A 330 0.76 -11.77 20.61
C VAL A 330 -0.71 -11.48 20.30
N ASP A 331 -1.08 -11.22 19.05
CA ASP A 331 -2.48 -11.02 18.67
C ASP A 331 -3.34 -12.28 18.94
N THR A 332 -2.82 -13.49 18.65
CA THR A 332 -3.49 -14.75 18.98
C THR A 332 -3.76 -14.88 20.49
N LEU A 333 -2.73 -14.73 21.32
CA LEU A 333 -2.84 -14.84 22.79
C LEU A 333 -3.76 -13.75 23.36
N SER A 334 -3.61 -12.54 22.84
CA SER A 334 -4.42 -11.37 23.18
C SER A 334 -5.90 -11.58 22.86
N ARG A 335 -6.23 -12.26 21.76
CA ARG A 335 -7.62 -12.58 21.40
C ARG A 335 -8.23 -13.65 22.28
N ALA A 336 -7.42 -14.63 22.69
CA ALA A 336 -7.81 -15.69 23.61
C ALA A 336 -7.94 -15.24 25.08
N GLY A 337 -7.58 -14.00 25.41
CA GLY A 337 -7.60 -13.49 26.79
C GLY A 337 -6.39 -13.92 27.63
N LEU A 338 -5.37 -14.54 27.02
CA LEU A 338 -4.14 -14.99 27.67
C LEU A 338 -3.15 -13.82 27.79
N LEU A 339 -3.58 -12.74 28.46
CA LEU A 339 -2.87 -11.47 28.46
C LEU A 339 -1.51 -11.51 29.18
N ASP A 340 -1.39 -12.31 30.24
CA ASP A 340 -0.11 -12.48 30.94
C ASP A 340 0.92 -13.21 30.07
N GLU A 341 0.50 -14.26 29.36
CA GLU A 341 1.33 -14.98 28.39
C GLU A 341 1.75 -14.05 27.25
N ALA A 342 0.80 -13.29 26.71
CA ALA A 342 1.06 -12.32 25.65
C ALA A 342 2.08 -11.24 26.08
N TYR A 343 1.94 -10.69 27.29
CA TYR A 343 2.87 -9.69 27.81
C TYR A 343 4.25 -10.27 28.10
N ASN A 344 4.32 -11.48 28.66
CA ASN A 344 5.59 -12.19 28.88
C ASN A 344 6.31 -12.48 27.56
N LEU A 345 5.58 -12.84 26.50
CA LEU A 345 6.13 -13.00 25.16
C LEU A 345 6.72 -11.70 24.62
N VAL A 346 6.04 -10.56 24.81
CA VAL A 346 6.57 -9.25 24.40
C VAL A 346 7.87 -8.91 25.15
N ARG A 347 7.96 -9.26 26.44
CA ARG A 347 9.16 -9.02 27.25
C ARG A 347 10.33 -9.91 26.86
N SER A 348 10.08 -11.11 26.32
CA SER A 348 11.12 -12.05 25.89
C SER A 348 11.56 -11.86 24.44
N MET A 349 10.99 -10.88 23.71
CA MET A 349 11.36 -10.60 22.32
C MET A 349 12.83 -10.20 22.20
N VAL A 350 13.53 -10.84 21.27
CA VAL A 350 14.91 -10.47 20.88
C VAL A 350 14.97 -9.22 19.99
N VAL A 351 13.81 -8.78 19.50
CA VAL A 351 13.63 -7.59 18.65
C VAL A 351 12.75 -6.57 19.36
N LYS A 352 12.96 -5.28 19.08
CA LYS A 352 12.16 -4.21 19.70
C LYS A 352 10.68 -4.36 19.27
N PRO A 353 9.72 -4.40 20.22
CA PRO A 353 8.30 -4.43 19.89
C PRO A 353 7.87 -3.17 19.14
N ASP A 354 7.05 -3.33 18.11
CA ASP A 354 6.54 -2.23 17.30
C ASP A 354 5.19 -1.72 17.82
N ALA A 355 4.68 -0.65 17.20
CA ALA A 355 3.40 -0.06 17.57
C ALA A 355 2.20 -0.97 17.27
N VAL A 356 2.35 -2.02 16.47
CA VAL A 356 1.27 -2.95 16.13
C VAL A 356 1.06 -3.94 17.28
N ILE A 357 2.15 -4.51 17.81
CA ILE A 357 2.14 -5.41 18.97
C ILE A 357 1.48 -4.74 20.18
N TRP A 358 1.93 -3.54 20.54
CA TRP A 358 1.35 -2.81 21.68
C TRP A 358 -0.12 -2.46 21.45
N ARG A 359 -0.51 -2.14 20.21
CA ARG A 359 -1.93 -1.88 19.88
C ARG A 359 -2.80 -3.13 20.02
N ALA A 360 -2.27 -4.31 19.67
CA ALA A 360 -2.97 -5.58 19.83
C ALA A 360 -3.24 -5.86 21.33
N LEU A 361 -2.22 -5.72 22.18
CA LEU A 361 -2.35 -5.82 23.64
C LEU A 361 -3.35 -4.80 24.19
N LEU A 362 -3.25 -3.52 23.80
CA LEU A 362 -4.17 -2.48 24.26
C LEU A 362 -5.63 -2.79 23.89
N SER A 363 -5.86 -3.26 22.67
CA SER A 363 -7.19 -3.67 22.21
C SER A 363 -7.73 -4.84 23.02
N ALA A 364 -6.87 -5.76 23.44
CA ALA A 364 -7.23 -6.91 24.25
C ALA A 364 -7.46 -6.58 25.72
N CYS A 365 -6.65 -5.70 26.30
CA CYS A 365 -6.89 -5.11 27.62
C CYS A 365 -8.28 -4.48 27.71
N ARG A 366 -8.74 -3.82 26.64
CA ARG A 366 -10.12 -3.32 26.54
C ARG A 366 -11.15 -4.45 26.54
N ARG A 367 -10.97 -5.48 25.73
CA ARG A 367 -11.92 -6.60 25.59
C ARG A 367 -12.03 -7.44 26.88
N HIS A 368 -10.94 -7.60 27.61
CA HIS A 368 -10.87 -8.43 28.81
C HIS A 368 -10.77 -7.61 30.11
N HIS A 369 -11.07 -6.31 30.05
CA HIS A 369 -11.09 -5.38 31.20
C HIS A 369 -9.81 -5.35 32.06
N GLN A 370 -8.63 -5.54 31.44
CA GLN A 370 -7.32 -5.49 32.13
C GLN A 370 -6.69 -4.09 32.08
N THR A 371 -7.01 -3.28 33.08
CA THR A 371 -6.70 -1.84 33.11
C THR A 371 -5.23 -1.54 33.35
N LYS A 372 -4.62 -2.23 34.33
CA LYS A 372 -3.19 -2.07 34.67
C LYS A 372 -2.28 -2.36 33.48
N LEU A 373 -2.54 -3.45 32.78
CA LEU A 373 -1.77 -3.80 31.58
C LEU A 373 -2.01 -2.80 30.44
N GLY A 374 -3.22 -2.24 30.34
CA GLY A 374 -3.54 -1.16 29.39
C GLY A 374 -2.72 0.11 29.61
N GLU A 375 -2.50 0.52 30.86
CA GLU A 375 -1.66 1.68 31.21
C GLU A 375 -0.20 1.44 30.84
N ILE A 376 0.36 0.29 31.26
CA ILE A 376 1.74 -0.13 30.94
C ILE A 376 1.97 -0.14 29.42
N THR A 377 1.02 -0.68 28.67
CA THR A 377 1.11 -0.79 27.20
C THR A 377 1.28 0.57 26.54
N ILE A 378 0.63 1.62 27.05
CA ILE A 378 0.65 2.95 26.45
C ILE A 378 1.91 3.72 26.78
N GLU A 379 2.45 3.54 27.99
CA GLU A 379 3.75 4.11 28.36
C GLU A 379 4.86 3.63 27.40
N GLN A 380 4.73 2.40 26.88
CA GLN A 380 5.68 1.83 25.92
C GLN A 380 5.47 2.31 24.46
N MET A 381 4.34 2.98 24.14
CA MET A 381 4.03 3.45 22.78
C MET A 381 4.59 4.85 22.51
N VAL A 382 5.70 4.92 21.77
CA VAL A 382 6.42 6.18 21.44
C VAL A 382 5.63 7.11 20.48
N CYS A 383 4.78 6.56 19.59
CA CYS A 383 3.96 7.32 18.64
C CYS A 383 2.48 6.95 18.76
N GLN A 384 1.66 7.88 19.27
CA GLN A 384 0.22 7.66 19.49
C GLN A 384 -0.60 8.14 18.29
N GLY A 385 -1.21 7.20 17.55
CA GLY A 385 -2.19 7.51 16.50
C GLY A 385 -3.57 7.85 17.07
N SER A 386 -4.50 8.38 16.26
CA SER A 386 -5.84 8.74 16.75
C SER A 386 -6.66 7.56 17.29
N GLY A 387 -6.43 6.36 16.76
CA GLY A 387 -7.06 5.13 17.23
C GLY A 387 -6.63 4.75 18.65
N ASP A 388 -5.36 5.00 19.00
CA ASP A 388 -4.76 4.59 20.28
C ASP A 388 -5.36 5.42 21.44
N TYR A 389 -5.52 6.73 21.23
CA TYR A 389 -6.24 7.61 22.17
C TYR A 389 -7.70 7.22 22.35
N THR A 390 -8.37 6.79 21.28
CA THR A 390 -9.78 6.37 21.34
C THR A 390 -9.90 5.08 22.15
N LEU A 391 -8.99 4.12 21.95
CA LEU A 391 -8.93 2.88 22.72
C LEU A 391 -8.71 3.15 24.21
N LEU A 392 -7.75 4.02 24.56
CA LEU A 392 -7.48 4.36 25.96
C LEU A 392 -8.64 5.06 26.66
N SER A 393 -9.22 6.08 26.01
CA SER A 393 -10.39 6.77 26.55
C SER A 393 -11.55 5.81 26.82
N ASN A 394 -11.76 4.84 25.92
CA ASN A 394 -12.78 3.82 26.10
C ASN A 394 -12.46 2.87 27.27
N ILE A 395 -11.19 2.47 27.47
CA ILE A 395 -10.77 1.66 28.62
C ILE A 395 -11.09 2.40 29.93
N TYR A 396 -10.66 3.65 30.07
CA TYR A 396 -10.95 4.43 31.28
C TYR A 396 -12.44 4.67 31.52
N SER A 397 -13.19 4.92 30.44
CA SER A 397 -14.64 5.09 30.51
C SER A 397 -15.35 3.80 30.96
N SER A 398 -14.88 2.63 30.51
CA SER A 398 -15.47 1.31 30.88
C SER A 398 -15.35 0.97 32.36
N ILE A 399 -14.42 1.60 33.07
CA ILE A 399 -14.19 1.42 34.51
C ILE A 399 -14.49 2.67 35.34
N ASN A 400 -15.31 3.58 34.80
CA ASN A 400 -15.75 4.82 35.46
C ASN A 400 -14.63 5.81 35.85
N ARG A 401 -13.43 5.73 35.24
CA ARG A 401 -12.33 6.69 35.43
C ARG A 401 -12.43 7.86 34.45
N TRP A 402 -13.46 8.68 34.61
CA TRP A 402 -13.83 9.73 33.65
C TRP A 402 -12.79 10.84 33.50
N VAL A 403 -12.16 11.25 34.60
CA VAL A 403 -11.13 12.31 34.60
C VAL A 403 -9.94 11.92 33.73
N ASP A 404 -9.51 10.66 33.84
CA ASP A 404 -8.41 10.12 33.03
C ASP A 404 -8.79 10.06 31.55
N SER A 405 -10.04 9.65 31.24
CA SER A 405 -10.58 9.68 29.88
C SER A 405 -10.56 11.09 29.27
N GLU A 406 -10.92 12.12 30.05
CA GLU A 406 -10.89 13.52 29.60
C GLU A 406 -9.45 14.02 29.36
N ASN A 407 -8.51 13.65 30.24
CA ASN A 407 -7.10 13.97 30.10
C ASN A 407 -6.49 13.40 28.82
N VAL A 408 -6.89 12.19 28.43
CA VAL A 408 -6.50 11.55 27.16
C VAL A 408 -6.96 12.38 25.95
N TRP A 409 -8.18 12.93 25.99
CA TRP A 409 -8.67 13.81 24.92
C TRP A 409 -7.95 15.16 24.88
N LYS A 410 -7.60 15.74 26.03
CA LYS A 410 -6.80 16.98 26.12
C LYS A 410 -5.42 16.79 25.49
N GLU A 411 -4.73 15.70 25.81
CA GLU A 411 -3.43 15.35 25.24
C GLU A 411 -3.51 15.13 23.71
N ARG A 412 -4.54 14.43 23.22
CA ARG A 412 -4.75 14.24 21.78
C ARG A 412 -4.92 15.59 21.04
N LYS A 413 -5.68 16.53 21.61
CA LYS A 413 -5.87 17.89 21.05
C LYS A 413 -4.55 18.66 21.02
N LYS A 414 -3.78 18.60 22.12
CA LYS A 414 -2.44 19.22 22.23
C LYS A 414 -1.48 18.71 21.15
N LYS A 415 -1.51 17.40 20.85
CA LYS A 415 -0.70 16.79 19.78
C LYS A 415 -1.29 16.91 18.36
N LYS A 416 -2.40 17.64 18.17
CA LYS A 416 -3.06 17.88 16.87
C LYS A 416 -3.39 16.61 16.06
N VAL A 417 -3.69 15.50 16.74
CA VAL A 417 -3.94 14.20 16.07
C VAL A 417 -5.38 14.11 15.53
N ARG A 418 -5.54 14.08 14.20
CA ARG A 418 -6.85 13.99 13.50
C ARG A 418 -7.47 12.59 13.60
N LYS A 419 -8.80 12.52 13.81
CA LYS A 419 -9.57 11.26 13.86
C LYS A 419 -9.77 10.72 12.45
N ASN A 420 -9.48 9.45 12.24
CA ASN A 420 -9.84 8.76 11.00
C ASN A 420 -11.36 8.56 10.96
N LYS A 421 -12.02 9.02 9.90
CA LYS A 421 -13.47 8.81 9.72
C LYS A 421 -13.70 7.42 9.12
N GLY A 422 -14.71 6.72 9.63
CA GLY A 422 -15.17 5.46 9.03
C GLY A 422 -15.81 5.74 7.67
N LEU A 423 -15.37 4.97 6.68
CA LEU A 423 -15.87 4.99 5.31
C LEU A 423 -16.16 3.55 4.92
N SER A 424 -17.39 3.32 4.45
CA SER A 424 -17.77 2.06 3.83
C SER A 424 -18.16 2.32 2.38
N TRP A 425 -17.92 1.36 1.50
CA TRP A 425 -18.27 1.49 0.10
C TRP A 425 -18.74 0.17 -0.50
N VAL A 426 -19.51 0.29 -1.58
CA VAL A 426 -19.98 -0.84 -2.38
C VAL A 426 -19.71 -0.59 -3.85
N GLU A 427 -19.49 -1.65 -4.61
CA GLU A 427 -19.36 -1.60 -6.06
C GLU A 427 -20.60 -2.21 -6.70
N LEU A 428 -21.43 -1.38 -7.33
CA LEU A 428 -22.66 -1.79 -8.01
C LEU A 428 -22.78 -1.07 -9.35
N GLY A 429 -23.21 -1.78 -10.39
CA GLY A 429 -23.39 -1.20 -11.73
C GLY A 429 -22.12 -0.58 -12.33
N GLY A 430 -20.93 -1.10 -11.98
CA GLY A 430 -19.64 -0.57 -12.45
C GLY A 430 -19.22 0.75 -11.79
N SER A 431 -19.94 1.20 -10.75
CA SER A 431 -19.62 2.40 -9.99
C SER A 431 -19.39 2.09 -8.51
N THR A 432 -18.49 2.85 -7.88
CA THR A 432 -18.24 2.78 -6.43
C THR A 432 -19.08 3.81 -5.71
N HIS A 433 -19.88 3.37 -4.75
CA HIS A 433 -20.73 4.20 -3.90
C HIS A 433 -20.17 4.24 -2.49
N GLU A 434 -19.87 5.44 -1.99
CA GLU A 434 -19.22 5.67 -0.70
C GLU A 434 -20.20 6.21 0.34
N PHE A 435 -20.08 5.73 1.58
CA PHE A 435 -20.95 6.07 2.69
C PHE A 435 -20.14 6.44 3.92
N LYS A 436 -20.46 7.59 4.51
CA LYS A 436 -19.97 8.02 5.82
C LYS A 436 -21.13 7.99 6.81
N ALA A 437 -20.80 7.83 8.10
CA ALA A 437 -21.84 7.85 9.12
C ALA A 437 -22.58 9.20 9.10
N GLY A 438 -23.91 9.15 9.04
CA GLY A 438 -24.78 10.33 8.94
C GLY A 438 -24.72 11.09 7.61
N ASP A 439 -24.09 10.55 6.57
CA ASP A 439 -23.99 11.19 5.26
C ASP A 439 -25.33 11.22 4.52
N ARG A 440 -25.70 12.39 4.00
CA ARG A 440 -26.92 12.62 3.19
C ARG A 440 -26.62 13.14 1.79
N SER A 441 -25.36 13.09 1.36
CA SER A 441 -24.95 13.58 0.03
C SER A 441 -25.29 12.64 -1.13
N HIS A 442 -25.68 11.39 -0.83
CA HIS A 442 -25.99 10.41 -1.86
C HIS A 442 -27.34 10.73 -2.56
N PRO A 443 -27.46 10.58 -3.90
CA PRO A 443 -28.72 10.88 -4.60
C PRO A 443 -29.93 10.08 -4.09
N ASP A 444 -29.72 8.81 -3.75
CA ASP A 444 -30.75 7.91 -3.22
C ASP A 444 -30.91 7.97 -1.68
N THR A 445 -30.47 9.05 -1.00
CA THR A 445 -30.38 9.08 0.48
C THR A 445 -31.71 8.72 1.17
N ASP A 446 -32.82 9.32 0.77
CA ASP A 446 -34.09 9.11 1.48
C ASP A 446 -34.57 7.65 1.38
N ASP A 447 -34.39 7.02 0.21
CA ASP A 447 -34.72 5.61 0.01
C ASP A 447 -33.79 4.69 0.80
N ILE A 448 -32.49 5.00 0.87
CA ILE A 448 -31.51 4.23 1.67
C ILE A 448 -31.91 4.27 3.14
N TYR A 449 -32.22 5.45 3.67
CA TYR A 449 -32.62 5.61 5.07
C TYR A 449 -33.94 4.88 5.36
N ARG A 450 -34.91 4.93 4.44
CA ARG A 450 -36.16 4.16 4.56
C ARG A 450 -35.90 2.66 4.63
N VAL A 451 -35.03 2.11 3.77
CA VAL A 451 -34.63 0.70 3.81
C VAL A 451 -33.91 0.38 5.12
N LEU A 452 -32.95 1.20 5.52
CA LEU A 452 -32.20 1.03 6.76
C LEU A 452 -33.12 0.98 8.00
N HIS A 453 -34.09 1.89 8.10
CA HIS A 453 -35.08 1.86 9.18
C HIS A 453 -35.92 0.58 9.16
N GLY A 454 -36.37 0.14 7.98
CA GLY A 454 -37.09 -1.12 7.83
C GLY A 454 -36.28 -2.35 8.26
N LEU A 455 -35.01 -2.40 7.86
CA LEU A 455 -34.07 -3.46 8.26
C LEU A 455 -33.82 -3.44 9.77
N SER A 456 -33.56 -2.27 10.35
CA SER A 456 -33.34 -2.13 11.79
C SER A 456 -34.56 -2.54 12.63
N LYS A 457 -35.78 -2.25 12.17
CA LYS A 457 -37.01 -2.73 12.82
C LYS A 457 -37.10 -4.26 12.79
N LYS A 458 -36.79 -4.89 11.65
CA LYS A 458 -36.77 -6.35 11.53
C LYS A 458 -35.68 -6.98 12.39
N ALA A 459 -34.49 -6.40 12.43
CA ALA A 459 -33.41 -6.86 13.29
C ALA A 459 -33.82 -6.81 14.78
N LYS A 460 -34.41 -5.70 15.24
CA LYS A 460 -34.92 -5.59 16.63
C LYS A 460 -35.98 -6.66 16.94
N ALA A 461 -36.86 -6.99 15.98
CA ALA A 461 -37.86 -8.05 16.15
C ALA A 461 -37.24 -9.46 16.27
N GLU A 462 -36.07 -9.70 15.66
CA GLU A 462 -35.30 -10.94 15.77
C GLU A 462 -34.35 -10.97 16.99
N GLY A 463 -34.42 -9.97 17.87
CA GLY A 463 -33.66 -9.92 19.12
C GLY A 463 -32.36 -9.10 19.08
N TYR A 464 -32.11 -8.33 18.02
CA TYR A 464 -30.98 -7.39 17.98
C TYR A 464 -31.15 -6.26 19.00
N SER A 465 -30.15 -6.05 19.87
CA SER A 465 -30.04 -4.90 20.77
C SER A 465 -28.79 -4.07 20.47
N PRO A 466 -28.91 -2.76 20.24
CA PRO A 466 -27.75 -1.89 20.05
C PRO A 466 -26.85 -1.85 21.29
N SER A 467 -25.54 -1.99 21.10
CA SER A 467 -24.57 -1.91 22.21
C SER A 467 -24.31 -0.45 22.63
N THR A 468 -25.17 0.12 23.48
CA THR A 468 -25.10 1.54 23.89
C THR A 468 -24.02 1.86 24.94
N GLU A 469 -23.36 0.84 25.49
CA GLU A 469 -22.29 0.97 26.50
C GLU A 469 -21.06 1.76 26.01
N LEU A 470 -20.87 1.87 24.69
CA LEU A 470 -19.66 2.42 24.07
C LEU A 470 -19.80 3.87 23.55
N VAL A 471 -20.97 4.49 23.67
CA VAL A 471 -21.20 5.88 23.22
C VAL A 471 -21.07 6.85 24.40
N MET A 472 -20.32 7.95 24.20
CA MET A 472 -19.97 8.92 25.25
C MET A 472 -21.19 9.39 26.04
N LYS A 473 -21.01 9.58 27.36
CA LYS A 473 -22.14 9.74 28.29
C LYS A 473 -22.92 11.06 28.15
N ASP A 474 -22.39 12.04 27.43
CA ASP A 474 -22.99 13.39 27.25
C ASP A 474 -24.13 13.43 26.22
N VAL A 475 -24.58 12.26 25.76
CA VAL A 475 -25.57 12.07 24.69
C VAL A 475 -26.69 11.18 25.23
N SER A 476 -27.97 11.51 24.96
CA SER A 476 -29.12 10.74 25.45
C SER A 476 -29.09 9.30 24.94
N HIS A 477 -29.73 8.35 25.63
CA HIS A 477 -29.75 6.94 25.18
C HIS A 477 -30.32 6.80 23.75
N GLU A 478 -31.30 7.65 23.40
CA GLU A 478 -31.87 7.71 22.05
C GLU A 478 -30.85 8.22 21.02
N GLU A 479 -30.10 9.27 21.34
CA GLU A 479 -29.10 9.84 20.44
C GLU A 479 -27.86 8.92 20.31
N ARG A 480 -27.60 8.05 21.30
CA ARG A 480 -26.61 6.95 21.18
C ARG A 480 -27.08 5.86 20.23
N GLU A 481 -28.35 5.45 20.32
CA GLU A 481 -28.94 4.48 19.38
C GLU A 481 -29.01 5.03 17.95
N GLU A 482 -29.36 6.31 17.77
CA GLU A 482 -29.36 6.96 16.45
C GLU A 482 -27.96 6.99 15.84
N ASN A 483 -26.93 7.33 16.63
CA ASN A 483 -25.55 7.32 16.16
C ASN A 483 -25.10 5.92 15.70
N LEU A 484 -25.50 4.85 16.39
CA LEU A 484 -25.23 3.46 16.00
C LEU A 484 -26.06 2.99 14.80
N THR A 485 -27.24 3.57 14.60
CA THR A 485 -28.14 3.21 13.50
C THR A 485 -27.56 3.66 12.16
N PHE A 486 -26.93 4.84 12.12
CA PHE A 486 -26.43 5.45 10.88
C PHE A 486 -24.95 5.20 10.64
N HIS A 487 -24.42 4.05 11.09
CA HIS A 487 -23.08 3.63 10.74
C HIS A 487 -22.92 3.40 9.22
N SER A 488 -21.73 3.71 8.71
CA SER A 488 -21.42 3.61 7.28
C SER A 488 -21.68 2.21 6.71
N GLU A 489 -21.45 1.17 7.51
CA GLU A 489 -21.65 -0.24 7.13
C GLU A 489 -23.13 -0.53 6.88
N LYS A 490 -24.00 -0.07 7.78
CA LYS A 490 -25.44 -0.31 7.70
C LYS A 490 -26.05 0.45 6.51
N LEU A 491 -25.57 1.68 6.26
CA LEU A 491 -25.93 2.47 5.07
C LEU A 491 -25.53 1.75 3.78
N ALA A 492 -24.31 1.23 3.71
CA ALA A 492 -23.81 0.48 2.55
C ALA A 492 -24.61 -0.81 2.29
N VAL A 493 -24.96 -1.57 3.35
CA VAL A 493 -25.83 -2.75 3.24
C VAL A 493 -27.23 -2.34 2.78
N ALA A 494 -27.83 -1.29 3.37
CA ALA A 494 -29.16 -0.82 3.00
C ALA A 494 -29.23 -0.38 1.53
N TYR A 495 -28.23 0.35 1.05
CA TYR A 495 -28.11 0.72 -0.36
C TYR A 495 -27.98 -0.52 -1.26
N SER A 496 -27.19 -1.51 -0.86
CA SER A 496 -27.07 -2.75 -1.61
C SER A 496 -28.38 -3.51 -1.71
N VAL A 497 -29.13 -3.60 -0.61
CA VAL A 497 -30.48 -4.19 -0.59
C VAL A 497 -31.43 -3.44 -1.51
N LEU A 498 -31.38 -2.10 -1.52
CA LEU A 498 -32.21 -1.25 -2.37
C LEU A 498 -31.95 -1.50 -3.86
N LYS A 499 -30.70 -1.68 -4.26
CA LYS A 499 -30.29 -1.74 -5.68
C LYS A 499 -30.15 -3.16 -6.25
N THR A 500 -30.30 -4.21 -5.44
CA THR A 500 -30.11 -5.59 -5.88
C THR A 500 -31.31 -6.47 -5.57
N GLY A 501 -31.54 -7.47 -6.43
CA GLY A 501 -32.65 -8.41 -6.26
C GLY A 501 -32.45 -9.39 -5.09
N PRO A 502 -33.54 -10.02 -4.61
CA PRO A 502 -33.47 -11.10 -3.63
C PRO A 502 -32.48 -12.21 -4.04
N GLY A 503 -31.79 -12.80 -3.06
CA GLY A 503 -30.81 -13.87 -3.30
C GLY A 503 -29.43 -13.42 -3.81
N THR A 504 -29.26 -12.16 -4.24
CA THR A 504 -27.94 -11.65 -4.69
C THR A 504 -26.97 -11.56 -3.50
N GLU A 505 -25.70 -11.93 -3.66
CA GLU A 505 -24.70 -11.69 -2.60
C GLU A 505 -24.43 -10.18 -2.44
N ILE A 506 -24.28 -9.70 -1.20
CA ILE A 506 -23.94 -8.29 -0.90
C ILE A 506 -22.48 -8.21 -0.52
N MET A 507 -21.69 -7.37 -1.20
CA MET A 507 -20.30 -7.11 -0.86
C MET A 507 -20.13 -5.66 -0.37
N VAL A 508 -19.67 -5.49 0.87
CA VAL A 508 -19.37 -4.18 1.46
C VAL A 508 -17.92 -4.16 1.90
N SER A 509 -17.20 -3.07 1.61
CA SER A 509 -15.84 -2.85 2.09
C SER A 509 -15.79 -1.68 3.07
N LYS A 510 -14.88 -1.75 4.05
CA LYS A 510 -14.69 -0.76 5.10
C LYS A 510 -13.21 -0.46 5.33
N ASN A 511 -12.87 0.80 5.56
CA ASN A 511 -11.49 1.24 5.80
C ASN A 511 -10.97 0.98 7.24
N LEU A 512 -11.88 0.72 8.17
CA LEU A 512 -11.62 0.43 9.58
C LEU A 512 -12.16 -0.96 9.93
N GLN A 513 -11.77 -1.50 11.09
CA GLN A 513 -12.38 -2.73 11.62
C GLN A 513 -13.89 -2.50 11.82
N THR A 514 -14.70 -3.49 11.44
CA THR A 514 -16.15 -3.47 11.68
C THR A 514 -16.41 -3.48 13.18
N CYS A 515 -17.29 -2.60 13.68
CA CYS A 515 -17.62 -2.60 15.10
C CYS A 515 -18.54 -3.78 15.47
N GLY A 516 -18.51 -4.22 16.73
CA GLY A 516 -19.32 -5.35 17.21
C GLY A 516 -20.82 -5.16 16.96
N ASP A 517 -21.32 -3.93 17.14
CA ASP A 517 -22.72 -3.58 16.86
C ASP A 517 -23.12 -3.81 15.39
N CYS A 518 -22.28 -3.35 14.45
CA CYS A 518 -22.53 -3.59 13.03
C CYS A 518 -22.36 -5.07 12.67
N HIS A 519 -21.38 -5.77 13.27
CA HIS A 519 -21.19 -7.19 13.07
C HIS A 519 -22.44 -7.99 13.48
N GLU A 520 -22.98 -7.74 14.66
CA GLU A 520 -24.18 -8.42 15.16
C GLU A 520 -25.44 -8.05 14.36
N TRP A 521 -25.59 -6.77 14.00
CA TRP A 521 -26.69 -6.34 13.14
C TRP A 521 -26.64 -7.03 11.77
N ILE A 522 -25.48 -7.05 11.10
CA ILE A 522 -25.34 -7.67 9.77
C ILE A 522 -25.61 -9.18 9.85
N LYS A 523 -25.14 -9.84 10.92
CA LYS A 523 -25.42 -11.26 11.18
C LYS A 523 -26.94 -11.52 11.17
N ILE A 524 -27.71 -10.77 11.96
CA ILE A 524 -29.17 -10.91 12.01
C ILE A 524 -29.81 -10.56 10.66
N ILE A 525 -29.34 -9.51 9.99
CA ILE A 525 -29.86 -9.11 8.67
C ILE A 525 -29.61 -10.18 7.60
N SER A 526 -28.48 -10.91 7.64
CA SER A 526 -28.22 -12.02 6.72
C SER A 526 -29.29 -13.13 6.83
N LYS A 527 -29.76 -13.40 8.05
CA LYS A 527 -30.86 -14.33 8.35
C LYS A 527 -32.20 -13.77 7.86
N VAL A 528 -32.51 -12.53 8.21
CA VAL A 528 -33.79 -11.86 7.86
C VAL A 528 -33.99 -11.77 6.35
N LEU A 529 -32.92 -11.53 5.60
CA LEU A 529 -32.98 -11.37 4.15
C LEU A 529 -32.81 -12.69 3.39
N CYS A 530 -32.42 -13.78 4.06
CA CYS A 530 -31.95 -15.01 3.42
C CYS A 530 -30.90 -14.70 2.34
N ARG A 531 -29.94 -13.83 2.68
CA ARG A 531 -28.89 -13.38 1.76
C ARG A 531 -27.53 -13.49 2.42
N VAL A 532 -26.55 -13.86 1.62
CA VAL A 532 -25.14 -13.78 1.99
C VAL A 532 -24.71 -12.31 1.96
N ILE A 533 -24.09 -11.87 3.05
CA ILE A 533 -23.46 -10.55 3.14
C ILE A 533 -21.98 -10.75 3.45
N ILE A 534 -21.11 -10.28 2.58
CA ILE A 534 -19.66 -10.31 2.75
C ILE A 534 -19.21 -8.89 3.13
N MET A 535 -18.66 -8.76 4.33
CA MET A 535 -18.04 -7.52 4.81
C MET A 535 -16.53 -7.68 4.81
N ARG A 536 -15.84 -6.88 3.99
CA ARG A 536 -14.39 -6.72 4.04
C ARG A 536 -14.04 -5.56 4.95
N ASP A 537 -13.37 -5.82 6.06
CA ASP A 537 -12.75 -4.78 6.87
C ASP A 537 -11.27 -4.58 6.50
N ARG A 538 -10.53 -3.83 7.32
CA ARG A 538 -9.10 -3.55 7.08
C ARG A 538 -8.23 -4.81 6.95
N ALA A 539 -8.58 -5.89 7.63
CA ALA A 539 -7.73 -7.06 7.79
C ALA A 539 -8.42 -8.39 7.41
N ARG A 540 -9.76 -8.45 7.38
CA ARG A 540 -10.52 -9.68 7.30
C ARG A 540 -11.75 -9.56 6.41
N PHE A 541 -12.24 -10.71 5.97
CA PHE A 541 -13.56 -10.90 5.43
C PHE A 541 -14.45 -11.58 6.48
N HIS A 542 -15.66 -11.07 6.59
CA HIS A 542 -16.73 -11.65 7.38
C HIS A 542 -17.81 -12.07 6.40
N ARG A 543 -18.00 -13.38 6.23
CA ARG A 543 -19.11 -13.92 5.45
C ARG A 543 -20.26 -14.19 6.41
N PHE A 544 -21.30 -13.38 6.32
CA PHE A 544 -22.53 -13.53 7.08
C PHE A 544 -23.55 -14.31 6.26
N GLU A 545 -24.02 -15.42 6.82
CA GLU A 545 -24.94 -16.33 6.16
C GLU A 545 -25.81 -17.00 7.21
N SER A 546 -27.13 -16.95 7.02
CA SER A 546 -28.11 -17.60 7.89
C SER A 546 -27.99 -17.25 9.38
N GLY A 547 -27.53 -16.03 9.72
CA GLY A 547 -27.35 -15.63 11.12
C GLY A 547 -26.04 -16.10 11.74
N CYS A 548 -25.10 -16.60 10.96
CA CYS A 548 -23.75 -16.95 11.39
C CYS A 548 -22.72 -16.09 10.65
N CYS A 549 -21.52 -15.95 11.21
CA CYS A 549 -20.37 -15.33 10.55
C CYS A 549 -19.23 -16.33 10.40
N SER A 550 -18.46 -16.25 9.31
CA SER A 550 -17.27 -17.07 9.09
C SER A 550 -16.21 -16.95 10.20
N CYS A 551 -16.20 -15.85 10.96
CA CYS A 551 -15.28 -15.66 12.09
C CYS A 551 -15.70 -16.41 13.36
N LYS A 552 -16.88 -17.06 13.40
CA LYS A 552 -17.42 -17.75 14.59
C LYS A 552 -17.46 -16.87 15.86
N ASP A 553 -17.71 -15.56 15.67
CA ASP A 553 -17.70 -14.55 16.74
C ASP A 553 -16.34 -14.34 17.43
N TYR A 554 -15.27 -14.86 16.82
CA TYR A 554 -13.89 -14.62 17.23
C TYR A 554 -13.34 -13.33 16.57
N TRP A 555 -13.99 -12.20 16.86
CA TRP A 555 -13.72 -10.90 16.20
C TRP A 555 -12.71 -10.00 16.91
#